data_AF-C3J9C9-F1
#
_entry.id   AF-C3J9C9-F1
#
_cell.length_a   1.000
_cell.length_b   1.000
_cell.length_c   1.000
_cell.angle_alpha   90.00
_cell.angle_beta   90.00
_cell.angle_gamma   90.00
#
_symmetry.space_group_name_H-M   'P 1'
#
loop_
_entity.id
_entity.type
_entity.pdbx_description
1 polymer ?
#
loop_
_entity_poly.entity_id
_entity_poly.type
_entity_poly.pdbx_seq_one_letter_code
_entity_poly.pdbx_strand_id
1 'polypeptide(L)'
;MPPLSSTPLHYPLDALNYRRRCTCSVSIGTVPLGSEYPLRIQTMANVSTPDTEAGIAQTERVALAGADYMRFTAQGVREAECLQTIRATLDKKGYSIPLIADIHFNPQAAYEALKHVEKVRINPGNFADRKGEWSGESLSDADFAHGRERVQQLFGDFLREAKRLKRAIRLGVNHGSLSERMLRRYGDTPEGMVESCLEYLRVARSLDFEDIVISMKSSNVQVMTQAVRLLVERMDEMGVHYPLHIGVTEAGEGEDGRIKSAVGIGSLLTDGLGDTLRVSLSEAPEAELPVARLLMEHIAERAAAPQLSPLCPLPYRAQMLPRNASSIAGQLYGANLLPSVLIVGKDDGTPQLPLAGGDRVGTSVEALDLSSLPAILIETDSFSREKAEALNLTHQPNRLLILRASGANRVGLWRRTIALLAEMGITAPIALEAQFAPHESLEKVQIAAATDLGTLLLEGAGSAIMLTAPHLPLSSLQALALGILQATRLRFSHTEYISCPGCGRTLYNLEGTIARIKKATSHLSNLKIGIMGCIVNGPGEMADADYGYVGGAPHKIDLYKGQKCMRRGIAEEDAVDALIALIRENGDWVEPKQREDRQMAENK
;
A
#
# COMPACT_ATOMS: atom_id res chain seq x y z
N MET A 1 -16.79 11.08 -5.02
CA MET A 1 -16.24 10.60 -3.73
C MET A 1 -17.23 10.98 -2.63
N PRO A 2 -17.64 10.06 -1.75
CA PRO A 2 -18.34 10.47 -0.54
C PRO A 2 -17.38 11.34 0.30
N PRO A 3 -17.90 12.29 1.10
CA PRO A 3 -17.05 13.09 1.97
C PRO A 3 -16.35 12.16 2.96
N LEU A 4 -15.02 12.24 2.96
CA LEU A 4 -14.17 11.64 4.00
C LEU A 4 -14.69 12.13 5.37
N SER A 5 -14.71 11.24 6.35
CA SER A 5 -15.12 11.52 7.74
C SER A 5 -14.63 12.90 8.19
N SER A 6 -15.54 13.77 8.59
CA SER A 6 -15.26 15.15 9.00
C SER A 6 -14.70 15.27 10.42
N THR A 7 -14.37 14.15 11.07
CA THR A 7 -13.84 14.13 12.44
C THR A 7 -12.32 14.20 12.37
N PRO A 8 -11.67 15.27 12.84
CA PRO A 8 -10.22 15.37 12.82
C PRO A 8 -9.63 14.34 13.79
N LEU A 9 -8.90 13.34 13.27
CA LEU A 9 -8.19 12.34 14.08
C LEU A 9 -7.10 13.02 14.90
N HIS A 10 -7.04 12.74 16.20
CA HIS A 10 -5.98 13.22 17.08
C HIS A 10 -4.81 12.23 17.01
N TYR A 11 -3.86 12.46 16.10
CA TYR A 11 -2.77 11.52 15.85
C TYR A 11 -1.62 11.65 16.88
N PRO A 12 -1.44 10.71 17.84
CA PRO A 12 -0.52 10.88 18.95
C PRO A 12 0.85 10.23 18.66
N LEU A 13 1.45 10.56 17.51
CA LEU A 13 2.82 10.16 17.17
C LEU A 13 3.68 11.40 16.92
N ASP A 14 4.97 11.31 17.21
CA ASP A 14 5.90 12.41 16.94
C ASP A 14 5.93 12.68 15.43
N ALA A 15 5.37 13.80 15.02
CA ALA A 15 5.26 14.16 13.62
C ALA A 15 6.63 14.51 13.01
N LEU A 16 7.60 14.95 13.82
CA LEU A 16 8.89 15.43 13.35
C LEU A 16 9.97 14.36 13.39
N ASN A 17 9.99 13.56 14.44
CA ASN A 17 11.02 12.55 14.67
C ASN A 17 10.44 11.14 14.64
N TYR A 18 11.27 10.18 14.23
CA TYR A 18 10.85 8.79 14.27
C TYR A 18 10.83 8.28 15.70
N ARG A 19 9.69 7.73 16.09
CA ARG A 19 9.55 6.89 17.28
C ARG A 19 8.66 5.71 16.93
N ARG A 20 9.19 4.49 17.07
CA ARG A 20 8.38 3.30 16.89
C ARG A 20 7.27 3.24 17.95
N ARG A 21 6.04 2.96 17.52
CA ARG A 21 4.91 2.78 18.41
C ARG A 21 5.13 1.56 19.32
N CYS A 22 4.83 1.71 20.61
CA CYS A 22 4.87 0.59 21.55
C CYS A 22 3.74 -0.40 21.23
N THR A 23 4.07 -1.69 21.19
CA THR A 23 3.15 -2.81 20.98
C THR A 23 3.52 -3.98 21.89
N CYS A 24 2.53 -4.77 22.28
CA CYS A 24 2.75 -6.00 23.05
C CYS A 24 3.55 -7.03 22.26
N SER A 25 4.16 -7.95 22.98
CA SER A 25 4.95 -9.04 22.41
C SER A 25 4.07 -10.26 22.14
N VAL A 26 4.10 -10.76 20.91
CA VAL A 26 3.36 -11.95 20.45
C VAL A 26 4.34 -13.07 20.13
N SER A 27 4.07 -14.26 20.67
CA SER A 27 4.94 -15.42 20.47
C SER A 27 4.59 -16.15 19.17
N ILE A 28 5.53 -16.20 18.22
CA ILE A 28 5.36 -16.89 16.94
C ILE A 28 6.54 -17.85 16.73
N GLY A 29 6.40 -19.07 17.25
CA GLY A 29 7.49 -20.05 17.23
C GLY A 29 8.73 -19.50 17.92
N THR A 30 9.88 -19.58 17.23
CA THR A 30 11.16 -19.07 17.71
C THR A 30 11.41 -17.60 17.38
N VAL A 31 10.52 -16.96 16.62
CA VAL A 31 10.68 -15.59 16.13
C VAL A 31 9.54 -14.71 16.67
N PRO A 32 9.71 -14.09 17.85
CA PRO A 32 8.68 -13.23 18.43
C PRO A 32 8.50 -11.93 17.65
N LEU A 33 7.32 -11.32 17.81
CA LEU A 33 6.89 -10.10 17.14
C LEU A 33 6.43 -9.06 18.18
N GLY A 34 6.78 -7.79 17.95
CA GLY A 34 6.37 -6.66 18.79
C GLY A 34 7.39 -5.54 18.74
N SER A 35 7.11 -4.44 19.43
CA SER A 35 7.94 -3.24 19.40
C SER A 35 9.34 -3.42 20.01
N GLU A 36 9.50 -4.40 20.91
CA GLU A 36 10.78 -4.79 21.54
C GLU A 36 11.70 -5.57 20.59
N TYR A 37 11.19 -6.07 19.46
CA TYR A 37 11.93 -6.88 18.49
C TYR A 37 12.10 -6.13 17.18
N PRO A 38 13.13 -6.40 16.35
CA PRO A 38 13.25 -5.80 15.03
C PRO A 38 12.01 -5.97 14.16
N LEU A 39 11.80 -5.05 13.21
CA LEU A 39 10.78 -5.22 12.17
C LEU A 39 10.99 -6.55 11.45
N ARG A 40 9.91 -7.34 11.31
CA ARG A 40 9.98 -8.67 10.70
C ARG A 40 9.51 -8.68 9.26
N ILE A 41 10.26 -9.31 8.37
CA ILE A 41 9.91 -9.48 6.96
C ILE A 41 9.18 -10.81 6.76
N GLN A 42 7.99 -10.77 6.16
CA GLN A 42 7.24 -11.98 5.78
C GLN A 42 7.04 -12.04 4.28
N THR A 43 6.91 -13.26 3.77
CA THR A 43 6.45 -13.52 2.41
C THR A 43 5.36 -14.60 2.39
N MET A 44 4.89 -14.99 1.21
CA MET A 44 3.86 -16.00 1.02
C MET A 44 4.19 -16.92 -0.15
N ALA A 45 3.97 -18.21 0.04
CA ALA A 45 4.09 -19.22 -1.00
C ALA A 45 3.14 -18.91 -2.16
N ASN A 46 3.70 -18.94 -3.37
CA ASN A 46 2.91 -18.88 -4.60
C ASN A 46 2.65 -20.27 -5.22
N VAL A 47 3.29 -21.31 -4.67
CA VAL A 47 3.02 -22.71 -5.03
C VAL A 47 1.78 -23.25 -4.31
N SER A 48 1.19 -24.30 -4.88
CA SER A 48 0.06 -25.02 -4.29
C SER A 48 0.51 -25.71 -2.99
N THR A 49 -0.22 -25.52 -1.89
CA THR A 49 0.13 -26.12 -0.58
C THR A 49 0.09 -27.65 -0.56
N PRO A 50 -0.81 -28.32 -1.31
CA PRO A 50 -0.72 -29.76 -1.55
C PRO A 50 0.56 -30.24 -2.25
N ASP A 51 1.23 -29.38 -3.02
CA ASP A 51 2.56 -29.67 -3.57
C ASP A 51 3.62 -29.40 -2.48
N THR A 52 3.70 -30.33 -1.53
CA THR A 52 4.55 -30.17 -0.35
C THR A 52 6.03 -30.06 -0.72
N GLU A 53 6.51 -30.74 -1.76
CA GLU A 53 7.90 -30.67 -2.22
C GLU A 53 8.23 -29.26 -2.73
N ALA A 54 7.37 -28.70 -3.58
CA ALA A 54 7.54 -27.31 -4.04
C ALA A 54 7.44 -26.31 -2.89
N GLY A 55 6.52 -26.51 -1.95
CA GLY A 55 6.35 -25.68 -0.76
C GLY A 55 7.58 -25.68 0.15
N ILE A 56 8.18 -26.85 0.38
CA ILE A 56 9.43 -27.00 1.14
C ILE A 56 10.56 -26.28 0.40
N ALA A 57 10.76 -26.57 -0.88
CA ALA A 57 11.84 -25.97 -1.67
C ALA A 57 11.74 -24.44 -1.73
N GLN A 58 10.52 -23.90 -1.86
CA GLN A 58 10.31 -22.45 -1.81
C GLN A 58 10.58 -21.86 -0.43
N THR A 59 10.19 -22.56 0.64
CA THR A 59 10.48 -22.12 2.01
C THR A 59 11.98 -22.04 2.28
N GLU A 60 12.75 -23.02 1.79
CA GLU A 60 14.21 -23.01 1.89
C GLU A 60 14.82 -21.78 1.21
N ARG A 61 14.39 -21.47 -0.02
CA ARG A 61 14.89 -20.30 -0.76
C ARG A 61 14.60 -18.99 -0.04
N VAL A 62 13.36 -18.79 0.43
CA VAL A 62 12.99 -17.53 1.12
C VAL A 62 13.63 -17.42 2.51
N ALA A 63 13.84 -18.54 3.21
CA ALA A 63 14.56 -18.57 4.48
C ALA A 63 16.04 -18.20 4.30
N LEU A 64 16.71 -18.75 3.26
CA LEU A 64 18.07 -18.38 2.90
C LEU A 64 18.16 -16.91 2.44
N ALA A 65 17.12 -16.42 1.78
CA ALA A 65 16.96 -15.02 1.44
C ALA A 65 16.47 -14.16 2.63
N GLY A 66 16.47 -14.67 3.87
CA GLY A 66 16.30 -13.89 5.08
C GLY A 66 14.86 -13.46 5.43
N ALA A 67 13.84 -14.19 4.97
CA ALA A 67 12.48 -14.01 5.47
C ALA A 67 12.36 -14.51 6.93
N ASP A 68 11.71 -13.73 7.79
CA ASP A 68 11.43 -14.12 9.19
C ASP A 68 10.26 -15.10 9.29
N TYR A 69 9.31 -15.02 8.36
CA TYR A 69 8.11 -15.85 8.37
C TYR A 69 7.66 -16.25 6.97
N MET A 70 7.12 -17.47 6.85
CA MET A 70 6.59 -18.01 5.60
C MET A 70 5.10 -18.33 5.71
N ARG A 71 4.30 -17.79 4.78
CA ARG A 71 2.85 -18.00 4.76
C ARG A 71 2.41 -18.94 3.65
N PHE A 72 1.44 -19.80 3.93
CA PHE A 72 0.80 -20.70 2.98
C PHE A 72 -0.70 -20.49 2.93
N THR A 73 -1.30 -20.67 1.75
CA THR A 73 -2.75 -20.75 1.63
C THR A 73 -3.25 -22.11 2.12
N ALA A 74 -4.20 -22.14 3.05
CA ALA A 74 -4.93 -23.37 3.37
C ALA A 74 -6.43 -23.06 3.45
N GLN A 75 -7.24 -23.61 2.54
CA GLN A 75 -8.67 -23.26 2.47
C GLN A 75 -9.57 -24.43 2.80
N GLY A 76 -9.12 -25.65 2.53
CA GLY A 76 -9.70 -26.87 3.04
C GLY A 76 -8.83 -27.49 4.12
N VAL A 77 -9.41 -28.51 4.75
CA VAL A 77 -8.74 -29.33 5.76
C VAL A 77 -7.55 -30.06 5.12
N ARG A 78 -7.69 -30.54 3.88
CA ARG A 78 -6.60 -31.21 3.15
C ARG A 78 -5.36 -30.33 3.00
N GLU A 79 -5.51 -29.07 2.60
CA GLU A 79 -4.37 -28.15 2.49
C GLU A 79 -3.75 -27.86 3.86
N ALA A 80 -4.57 -27.76 4.91
CA ALA A 80 -4.10 -27.57 6.28
C ALA A 80 -3.31 -28.78 6.80
N GLU A 81 -3.74 -30.00 6.50
CA GLU A 81 -3.01 -31.24 6.83
C GLU A 81 -1.65 -31.31 6.13
N CYS A 82 -1.56 -30.84 4.87
CA CYS A 82 -0.28 -30.78 4.14
C CYS A 82 0.78 -29.91 4.85
N LEU A 83 0.36 -28.91 5.64
CA LEU A 83 1.28 -28.08 6.43
C LEU A 83 2.05 -28.90 7.47
N GLN A 84 1.47 -30.00 7.97
CA GLN A 84 2.17 -30.92 8.87
C GLN A 84 3.42 -31.52 8.22
N THR A 85 3.28 -32.01 6.98
CA THR A 85 4.38 -32.61 6.21
C THR A 85 5.45 -31.57 5.89
N ILE A 86 5.03 -30.36 5.50
CA ILE A 86 5.95 -29.24 5.22
C ILE A 86 6.75 -28.89 6.48
N ARG A 87 6.08 -28.65 7.61
CA ARG A 87 6.71 -28.33 8.90
C ARG A 87 7.69 -29.42 9.34
N ALA A 88 7.24 -30.67 9.38
CA ALA A 88 8.05 -31.80 9.82
C ALA A 88 9.30 -32.01 8.94
N THR A 89 9.20 -31.75 7.63
CA THR A 89 10.35 -31.89 6.74
C THR A 89 11.33 -30.73 6.90
N LEU A 90 10.83 -29.51 7.06
CA LEU A 90 11.67 -28.33 7.34
C LEU A 90 12.41 -28.49 8.66
N ASP A 91 11.77 -29.04 9.70
CA ASP A 91 12.41 -29.34 11.00
C ASP A 91 13.56 -30.34 10.84
N LYS A 92 13.34 -31.44 10.11
CA LYS A 92 14.38 -32.43 9.81
C LYS A 92 15.56 -31.83 9.04
N LYS A 93 15.30 -30.81 8.22
CA LYS A 93 16.32 -30.07 7.46
C LYS A 93 16.94 -28.91 8.26
N GLY A 94 16.51 -28.66 9.50
CA GLY A 94 17.06 -27.62 10.36
C GLY A 94 16.53 -26.20 10.10
N TYR A 95 15.43 -26.03 9.35
CA TYR A 95 14.83 -24.72 9.10
C TYR A 95 13.80 -24.39 10.17
N SER A 96 14.08 -23.42 11.05
CA SER A 96 13.16 -23.01 12.13
C SER A 96 12.23 -21.84 11.78
N ILE A 97 12.16 -21.44 10.50
CA ILE A 97 11.28 -20.35 10.05
C ILE A 97 9.82 -20.67 10.42
N PRO A 98 9.10 -19.82 11.18
CA PRO A 98 7.72 -20.09 11.54
C PRO A 98 6.79 -20.03 10.32
N LEU A 99 5.84 -20.96 10.30
CA LEU A 99 4.84 -21.08 9.25
C LEU A 99 3.55 -20.38 9.66
N ILE A 100 2.88 -19.82 8.67
CA ILE A 100 1.60 -19.12 8.84
C ILE A 100 0.58 -19.73 7.89
N ALA A 101 -0.57 -20.17 8.41
CA ALA A 101 -1.68 -20.61 7.57
C ALA A 101 -2.61 -19.44 7.27
N ASP A 102 -2.94 -19.22 5.99
CA ASP A 102 -3.84 -18.17 5.53
C ASP A 102 -5.22 -18.77 5.20
N ILE A 103 -6.19 -18.56 6.09
CA ILE A 103 -7.55 -19.13 6.02
C ILE A 103 -8.56 -18.00 5.75
N HIS A 104 -9.51 -18.22 4.83
CA HIS A 104 -10.54 -17.22 4.52
C HIS A 104 -11.96 -17.63 4.96
N PHE A 105 -12.41 -18.85 4.60
CA PHE A 105 -13.83 -19.21 4.72
C PHE A 105 -14.14 -20.43 5.58
N ASN A 106 -13.20 -21.34 5.78
CA ASN A 106 -13.49 -22.64 6.38
C ASN A 106 -12.95 -22.70 7.82
N PRO A 107 -13.81 -22.61 8.85
CA PRO A 107 -13.38 -22.72 10.24
C PRO A 107 -12.67 -24.05 10.54
N GLN A 108 -13.12 -25.17 9.95
CA GLN A 108 -12.49 -26.48 10.19
C GLN A 108 -11.04 -26.52 9.71
N ALA A 109 -10.75 -25.88 8.57
CA ALA A 109 -9.38 -25.74 8.08
C ALA A 109 -8.52 -24.89 9.05
N ALA A 110 -9.11 -23.87 9.68
CA ALA A 110 -8.41 -23.07 10.70
C ALA A 110 -8.08 -23.90 11.95
N TYR A 111 -9.02 -24.70 12.46
CA TYR A 111 -8.79 -25.62 13.57
C TYR A 111 -7.72 -26.67 13.26
N GLU A 112 -7.72 -27.21 12.03
CA GLU A 112 -6.69 -28.14 11.60
C GLU A 112 -5.31 -27.46 11.52
N ALA A 113 -5.24 -26.27 10.94
CA ALA A 113 -4.01 -25.52 10.83
C ALA A 113 -3.37 -25.19 12.20
N LEU A 114 -4.17 -24.90 13.24
CA LEU A 114 -3.66 -24.64 14.60
C LEU A 114 -2.77 -25.77 15.14
N LYS A 115 -2.96 -27.01 14.67
CA LYS A 115 -2.15 -28.16 15.10
C LYS A 115 -0.74 -28.10 14.52
N HIS A 116 -0.59 -27.54 13.32
CA HIS A 116 0.61 -27.72 12.48
C HIS A 116 1.47 -26.47 12.33
N VAL A 117 0.92 -25.27 12.51
CA VAL A 117 1.64 -24.01 12.32
C VAL A 117 1.65 -23.12 13.56
N GLU A 118 2.60 -22.19 13.61
CA GLU A 118 2.79 -21.27 14.74
C GLU A 118 1.77 -20.12 14.76
N LYS A 119 1.27 -19.72 13.59
CA LYS A 119 0.29 -18.63 13.45
C LYS A 119 -0.78 -18.94 12.42
N VAL A 120 -2.03 -18.59 12.71
CA VAL A 120 -3.14 -18.68 11.75
C VAL A 120 -3.69 -17.29 11.45
N ARG A 121 -3.76 -16.92 10.17
CA ARG A 121 -4.50 -15.73 9.72
C ARG A 121 -5.94 -16.13 9.44
N ILE A 122 -6.87 -15.36 9.99
CA ILE A 122 -8.29 -15.39 9.61
C ILE A 122 -8.72 -14.05 9.02
N ASN A 123 -9.79 -14.06 8.22
CA ASN A 123 -10.47 -12.85 7.75
C ASN A 123 -11.78 -12.67 8.53
N PRO A 124 -11.92 -11.62 9.36
CA PRO A 124 -13.15 -11.30 10.07
C PRO A 124 -14.42 -11.27 9.23
N GLY A 125 -14.33 -10.84 7.97
CA GLY A 125 -15.50 -10.67 7.11
C GLY A 125 -16.23 -11.96 6.75
N ASN A 126 -15.53 -13.10 6.80
CA ASN A 126 -16.05 -14.39 6.31
C ASN A 126 -15.90 -15.54 7.32
N PHE A 127 -15.43 -15.26 8.54
CA PHE A 127 -15.18 -16.29 9.55
C PHE A 127 -16.46 -16.73 10.25
N ALA A 128 -17.29 -15.76 10.70
CA ALA A 128 -18.53 -16.03 11.41
C ALA A 128 -19.77 -15.86 10.53
N ASP A 129 -19.81 -14.82 9.69
CA ASP A 129 -20.94 -14.49 8.82
C ASP A 129 -20.87 -15.30 7.51
N ARG A 130 -22.02 -15.82 7.02
CA ARG A 130 -22.09 -16.51 5.73
C ARG A 130 -22.51 -15.56 4.62
N LYS A 131 -22.03 -15.82 3.40
CA LYS A 131 -22.40 -15.02 2.23
C LYS A 131 -23.90 -15.18 1.92
N GLY A 132 -24.61 -14.06 1.78
CA GLY A 132 -26.04 -14.02 1.46
C GLY A 132 -26.94 -14.28 2.66
N GLU A 133 -26.39 -14.40 3.87
CA GLU A 133 -27.14 -14.57 5.10
C GLU A 133 -27.98 -13.33 5.45
N TRP A 134 -27.56 -12.15 4.98
CA TRP A 134 -28.16 -10.87 5.35
C TRP A 134 -28.80 -10.15 4.15
N SER A 135 -29.23 -10.90 3.13
CA SER A 135 -29.68 -10.37 1.83
C SER A 135 -31.07 -9.70 1.81
N GLY A 136 -31.68 -9.46 2.98
CA GLY A 136 -32.99 -8.79 3.10
C GLY A 136 -32.92 -7.26 2.92
N GLU A 137 -34.05 -6.61 2.63
CA GLU A 137 -34.12 -5.16 2.29
C GLU A 137 -33.57 -4.23 3.36
N SER A 138 -33.68 -4.58 4.66
CA SER A 138 -33.12 -3.80 5.77
C SER A 138 -32.35 -4.69 6.75
N LEU A 139 -31.31 -4.14 7.40
CA LEU A 139 -30.56 -4.80 8.47
C LEU A 139 -30.93 -4.09 9.77
N SER A 140 -31.66 -4.75 10.66
CA SER A 140 -32.06 -4.17 11.94
C SER A 140 -30.91 -4.19 12.96
N ASP A 141 -31.04 -3.39 14.03
CA ASP A 141 -30.08 -3.44 15.15
C ASP A 141 -30.08 -4.81 15.84
N ALA A 142 -31.22 -5.51 15.85
CA ALA A 142 -31.35 -6.86 16.39
C ALA A 142 -30.58 -7.88 15.54
N ASP A 143 -30.68 -7.79 14.20
CA ASP A 143 -29.91 -8.64 13.28
C ASP A 143 -28.41 -8.43 13.46
N PHE A 144 -27.99 -7.16 13.57
CA PHE A 144 -26.60 -6.83 13.82
C PHE A 144 -26.12 -7.40 15.17
N ALA A 145 -26.94 -7.33 16.21
CA ALA A 145 -26.65 -7.90 17.52
C ALA A 145 -26.52 -9.43 17.48
N HIS A 146 -27.39 -10.10 16.75
CA HIS A 146 -27.32 -11.54 16.55
C HIS A 146 -26.03 -11.98 15.84
N GLY A 147 -25.61 -11.23 14.82
CA GLY A 147 -24.31 -11.44 14.17
C GLY A 147 -23.13 -11.31 15.15
N ARG A 148 -23.18 -10.34 16.07
CA ARG A 148 -22.16 -10.18 17.14
C ARG A 148 -22.10 -11.38 18.07
N GLU A 149 -23.24 -11.91 18.49
CA GLU A 149 -23.30 -13.11 19.34
C GLU A 149 -22.65 -14.31 18.66
N ARG A 150 -22.88 -14.46 17.34
CA ARG A 150 -22.27 -15.54 16.56
C ARG A 150 -20.76 -15.39 16.43
N VAL A 151 -20.26 -14.18 16.22
CA VAL A 151 -18.83 -13.88 16.26
C VAL A 151 -18.26 -14.25 17.62
N GLN A 152 -18.90 -13.82 18.71
CA GLN A 152 -18.46 -14.11 20.08
C GLN A 152 -18.37 -15.62 20.35
N GLN A 153 -19.35 -16.40 19.90
CA GLN A 153 -19.33 -17.85 20.06
C GLN A 153 -18.24 -18.50 19.21
N LEU A 154 -18.29 -18.35 17.89
CA LEU A 154 -17.42 -19.10 16.97
C LEU A 154 -15.95 -18.69 17.10
N PHE A 155 -15.68 -17.38 17.18
CA PHE A 155 -14.32 -16.89 17.34
C PHE A 155 -13.82 -17.13 18.76
N GLY A 156 -14.70 -17.03 19.77
CA GLY A 156 -14.34 -17.36 21.15
C GLY A 156 -13.91 -18.80 21.32
N ASP A 157 -14.64 -19.76 20.74
CA ASP A 157 -14.26 -21.18 20.75
C ASP A 157 -12.91 -21.41 20.06
N PHE A 158 -12.69 -20.74 18.93
CA PHE A 158 -11.44 -20.82 18.18
C PHE A 158 -10.24 -20.26 18.97
N LEU A 159 -10.42 -19.14 19.67
CA LEU A 159 -9.39 -18.55 20.52
C LEU A 159 -9.04 -19.43 21.72
N ARG A 160 -10.01 -20.12 22.34
CA ARG A 160 -9.71 -21.06 23.42
C ARG A 160 -8.81 -22.19 22.95
N GLU A 161 -9.05 -22.72 21.76
CA GLU A 161 -8.20 -23.75 21.17
C GLU A 161 -6.82 -23.21 20.78
N ALA A 162 -6.76 -22.01 20.18
CA ALA A 162 -5.49 -21.34 19.88
C ALA A 162 -4.65 -21.10 21.15
N LYS A 163 -5.29 -20.68 22.25
CA LYS A 163 -4.65 -20.49 23.57
C LYS A 163 -4.11 -21.80 24.11
N ARG A 164 -4.91 -22.89 24.04
CA ARG A 164 -4.50 -24.24 24.47
C ARG A 164 -3.26 -24.73 23.72
N LEU A 165 -3.20 -24.45 22.42
CA LEU A 165 -2.09 -24.84 21.53
C LEU A 165 -0.96 -23.81 21.45
N LYS A 166 -1.06 -22.67 22.17
CA LYS A 166 -0.09 -21.56 22.15
C LYS A 166 0.19 -21.05 20.75
N ARG A 167 -0.87 -20.78 19.98
CA ARG A 167 -0.79 -20.27 18.61
C ARG A 167 -1.19 -18.81 18.56
N ALA A 168 -0.45 -18.04 17.76
CA ALA A 168 -0.81 -16.67 17.47
C ALA A 168 -1.90 -16.60 16.40
N ILE A 169 -2.75 -15.59 16.47
CA ILE A 169 -3.80 -15.33 15.49
C ILE A 169 -3.56 -13.99 14.80
N ARG A 170 -3.64 -13.96 13.47
CA ARG A 170 -3.70 -12.70 12.72
C ARG A 170 -5.12 -12.39 12.28
N LEU A 171 -5.67 -11.27 12.73
CA LEU A 171 -6.91 -10.69 12.21
C LEU A 171 -6.57 -9.86 10.98
N GLY A 172 -6.85 -10.41 9.80
CA GLY A 172 -6.52 -9.75 8.53
C GLY A 172 -7.75 -9.26 7.79
N VAL A 173 -8.10 -7.98 8.01
CA VAL A 173 -9.20 -7.29 7.33
C VAL A 173 -8.70 -6.72 6.01
N ASN A 174 -9.38 -7.08 4.92
CA ASN A 174 -9.11 -6.52 3.60
C ASN A 174 -10.31 -5.70 3.13
N HIS A 175 -10.04 -4.55 2.51
CA HIS A 175 -11.01 -3.76 1.74
C HIS A 175 -11.66 -4.63 0.65
N GLY A 176 -12.97 -4.51 0.46
CA GLY A 176 -13.73 -5.36 -0.47
C GLY A 176 -14.07 -6.77 0.05
N SER A 177 -13.72 -7.10 1.30
CA SER A 177 -14.03 -8.41 1.92
C SER A 177 -14.67 -8.31 3.30
N LEU A 178 -15.27 -7.17 3.64
CA LEU A 178 -16.04 -6.99 4.87
C LEU A 178 -17.27 -7.89 4.86
N SER A 179 -17.74 -8.29 6.05
CA SER A 179 -19.00 -9.03 6.14
C SER A 179 -20.17 -8.17 5.66
N GLU A 180 -21.22 -8.79 5.15
CA GLU A 180 -22.39 -8.10 4.61
C GLU A 180 -23.01 -7.14 5.65
N ARG A 181 -23.03 -7.57 6.92
CA ARG A 181 -23.45 -6.76 8.07
C ARG A 181 -22.60 -5.50 8.26
N MET A 182 -21.28 -5.63 8.19
CA MET A 182 -20.36 -4.50 8.33
C MET A 182 -20.48 -3.56 7.14
N LEU A 183 -20.53 -4.10 5.93
CA LEU A 183 -20.69 -3.34 4.68
C LEU A 183 -21.98 -2.50 4.69
N ARG A 184 -23.11 -3.08 5.13
CA ARG A 184 -24.38 -2.35 5.17
C ARG A 184 -24.44 -1.25 6.22
N ARG A 185 -23.77 -1.44 7.37
CA ARG A 185 -23.79 -0.46 8.47
C ARG A 185 -22.76 0.65 8.31
N TYR A 186 -21.54 0.32 7.86
CA TYR A 186 -20.41 1.24 7.83
C TYR A 186 -19.86 1.51 6.42
N GLY A 187 -20.34 0.78 5.41
CA GLY A 187 -19.79 0.83 4.05
C GLY A 187 -18.41 0.16 3.94
N ASP A 188 -17.90 0.07 2.72
CA ASP A 188 -16.53 -0.39 2.44
C ASP A 188 -15.54 0.77 2.63
N THR A 189 -15.48 1.26 3.88
CA THR A 189 -14.78 2.48 4.30
C THR A 189 -13.67 2.14 5.32
N PRO A 190 -12.70 3.05 5.56
CA PRO A 190 -11.75 2.88 6.66
C PRO A 190 -12.44 2.59 8.01
N GLU A 191 -13.55 3.27 8.30
CA GLU A 191 -14.36 3.03 9.51
C GLU A 191 -14.91 1.60 9.55
N GLY A 192 -15.50 1.12 8.45
CA GLY A 192 -16.02 -0.24 8.35
C GLY A 192 -14.94 -1.32 8.52
N MET A 193 -13.74 -1.08 8.00
CA MET A 193 -12.59 -1.96 8.22
C MET A 193 -12.19 -2.00 9.70
N VAL A 194 -12.10 -0.84 10.35
CA VAL A 194 -11.75 -0.73 11.77
C VAL A 194 -12.79 -1.40 12.65
N GLU A 195 -14.08 -1.10 12.49
CA GLU A 195 -15.16 -1.71 13.27
C GLU A 195 -15.24 -3.23 13.09
N SER A 196 -14.97 -3.74 11.88
CA SER A 196 -14.86 -5.17 11.62
C SER A 196 -13.75 -5.83 12.46
N CYS A 197 -12.61 -5.15 12.63
CA CYS A 197 -11.54 -5.66 13.49
C CYS A 197 -11.86 -5.51 14.98
N LEU A 198 -12.37 -4.34 15.40
CA LEU A 198 -12.65 -4.05 16.80
C LEU A 198 -13.65 -5.03 17.40
N GLU A 199 -14.64 -5.49 16.62
CA GLU A 199 -15.56 -6.54 17.02
C GLU A 199 -14.84 -7.81 17.48
N TYR A 200 -13.87 -8.29 16.69
CA TYR A 200 -13.10 -9.49 17.03
C TYR A 200 -12.14 -9.23 18.19
N LEU A 201 -11.55 -8.03 18.29
CA LEU A 201 -10.71 -7.64 19.42
C LEU A 201 -11.46 -7.60 20.75
N ARG A 202 -12.74 -7.18 20.75
CA ARG A 202 -13.59 -7.23 21.95
C ARG A 202 -13.80 -8.65 22.45
N VAL A 203 -13.91 -9.63 21.54
CA VAL A 203 -13.98 -11.06 21.88
C VAL A 203 -12.64 -11.57 22.40
N ALA A 204 -11.52 -11.22 21.76
CA ALA A 204 -10.19 -11.62 22.24
C ALA A 204 -9.90 -11.08 23.66
N ARG A 205 -10.26 -9.82 23.91
CA ARG A 205 -10.13 -9.18 25.23
C ARG A 205 -11.00 -9.84 26.29
N SER A 206 -12.22 -10.28 25.98
CA SER A 206 -13.08 -10.95 26.97
C SER A 206 -12.58 -12.34 27.37
N LEU A 207 -11.58 -12.88 26.65
CA LEU A 207 -10.94 -14.17 26.91
C LEU A 207 -9.47 -14.06 27.36
N ASP A 208 -8.99 -12.84 27.62
CA ASP A 208 -7.60 -12.52 27.93
C ASP A 208 -6.63 -13.20 26.93
N PHE A 209 -6.91 -13.05 25.64
CA PHE A 209 -6.11 -13.60 24.56
C PHE A 209 -5.29 -12.48 23.90
N GLU A 210 -3.98 -12.45 24.18
CA GLU A 210 -3.08 -11.36 23.79
C GLU A 210 -2.24 -11.65 22.53
N ASP A 211 -2.12 -12.92 22.11
CA ASP A 211 -1.33 -13.35 20.94
C ASP A 211 -2.03 -13.01 19.60
N ILE A 212 -2.39 -11.74 19.42
CA ILE A 212 -3.09 -11.18 18.27
C ILE A 212 -2.16 -10.27 17.48
N VAL A 213 -2.16 -10.45 16.16
CA VAL A 213 -1.56 -9.54 15.18
C VAL A 213 -2.67 -8.99 14.30
N ILE A 214 -2.62 -7.72 13.92
CA ILE A 214 -3.67 -7.10 13.10
C ILE A 214 -3.10 -6.65 11.75
N SER A 215 -3.85 -6.82 10.68
CA SER A 215 -3.57 -6.14 9.40
C SER A 215 -4.82 -5.53 8.80
N MET A 216 -4.67 -4.31 8.27
CA MET A 216 -5.64 -3.62 7.43
C MET A 216 -5.03 -3.47 6.05
N LYS A 217 -5.65 -4.06 5.02
CA LYS A 217 -5.11 -4.01 3.65
C LYS A 217 -6.10 -3.47 2.65
N SER A 218 -5.59 -2.67 1.72
CA SER A 218 -6.29 -2.23 0.52
C SER A 218 -5.28 -2.07 -0.62
N SER A 219 -5.75 -2.19 -1.86
CA SER A 219 -5.00 -1.79 -3.05
C SER A 219 -4.98 -0.27 -3.23
N ASN A 220 -5.89 0.43 -2.56
CA ASN A 220 -5.86 1.89 -2.42
C ASN A 220 -5.06 2.26 -1.16
N VAL A 221 -3.87 2.82 -1.36
CA VAL A 221 -2.96 3.21 -0.26
C VAL A 221 -3.55 4.30 0.64
N GLN A 222 -4.44 5.17 0.13
CA GLN A 222 -5.11 6.18 0.95
C GLN A 222 -6.05 5.52 1.96
N VAL A 223 -6.87 4.57 1.50
CA VAL A 223 -7.79 3.80 2.37
C VAL A 223 -7.00 3.00 3.40
N MET A 224 -5.94 2.30 2.96
CA MET A 224 -5.10 1.49 3.84
C MET A 224 -4.48 2.33 4.96
N THR A 225 -3.82 3.44 4.62
CA THR A 225 -3.11 4.28 5.59
C THR A 225 -4.07 4.94 6.57
N GLN A 226 -5.22 5.44 6.09
CA GLN A 226 -6.27 5.98 6.96
C GLN A 226 -6.83 4.92 7.92
N ALA A 227 -7.13 3.72 7.42
CA ALA A 227 -7.67 2.64 8.25
C ALA A 227 -6.68 2.20 9.35
N VAL A 228 -5.38 2.11 9.05
CA VAL A 228 -4.36 1.76 10.05
C VAL A 228 -4.22 2.87 11.11
N ARG A 229 -4.17 4.14 10.69
CA ARG A 229 -4.05 5.27 11.61
C ARG A 229 -5.28 5.37 12.53
N LEU A 230 -6.48 5.21 11.97
CA LEU A 230 -7.73 5.16 12.73
C LEU A 230 -7.79 3.96 13.68
N LEU A 231 -7.36 2.77 13.24
CA LEU A 231 -7.28 1.59 14.10
C LEU A 231 -6.40 1.85 15.32
N VAL A 232 -5.23 2.48 15.13
CA VAL A 232 -4.30 2.80 16.20
C VAL A 232 -4.94 3.73 17.23
N GLU A 233 -5.61 4.78 16.79
CA GLU A 233 -6.34 5.70 17.69
C GLU A 233 -7.40 4.96 18.51
N ARG A 234 -8.23 4.12 17.86
CA ARG A 234 -9.24 3.32 18.57
C ARG A 234 -8.63 2.29 19.53
N MET A 235 -7.49 1.70 19.18
CA MET A 235 -6.76 0.80 20.06
C MET A 235 -6.19 1.54 21.28
N ASP A 236 -5.67 2.75 21.10
CA ASP A 236 -5.16 3.59 22.19
C ASP A 236 -6.30 4.02 23.13
N GLU A 237 -7.47 4.41 22.58
CA GLU A 237 -8.70 4.68 23.37
C GLU A 237 -9.15 3.45 24.19
N MET A 238 -8.99 2.25 23.61
CA MET A 238 -9.33 0.99 24.28
C MET A 238 -8.27 0.53 25.29
N GLY A 239 -7.09 1.16 25.32
CA GLY A 239 -5.96 0.77 26.15
C GLY A 239 -5.29 -0.54 25.71
N VAL A 240 -5.29 -0.84 24.41
CA VAL A 240 -4.69 -2.06 23.84
C VAL A 240 -3.66 -1.70 22.76
N HIS A 241 -2.59 -2.50 22.63
CA HIS A 241 -1.48 -2.15 21.74
C HIS A 241 -0.97 -3.36 20.96
N TYR A 242 -1.81 -3.97 20.13
CA TYR A 242 -1.42 -5.15 19.34
C TYR A 242 -0.43 -4.83 18.21
N PRO A 243 0.46 -5.77 17.85
CA PRO A 243 1.35 -5.64 16.70
C PRO A 243 0.62 -5.50 15.37
N LEU A 244 1.21 -4.70 14.48
CA LEU A 244 0.69 -4.43 13.14
C LEU A 244 1.48 -5.17 12.06
N HIS A 245 0.77 -5.99 11.28
CA HIS A 245 1.21 -6.48 9.97
C HIS A 245 0.79 -5.48 8.90
N ILE A 246 1.75 -4.79 8.30
CA ILE A 246 1.50 -3.83 7.22
C ILE A 246 1.82 -4.42 5.85
N GLY A 247 1.15 -3.91 4.81
CA GLY A 247 1.39 -4.35 3.44
C GLY A 247 0.24 -3.96 2.53
N VAL A 248 0.59 -3.38 1.38
CA VAL A 248 -0.36 -3.11 0.30
C VAL A 248 -0.76 -4.43 -0.34
N THR A 249 -2.05 -4.60 -0.63
CA THR A 249 -2.53 -5.74 -1.43
C THR A 249 -2.58 -5.35 -2.89
N GLU A 250 -2.41 -6.32 -3.79
CA GLU A 250 -2.50 -6.09 -5.23
C GLU A 250 -1.60 -4.95 -5.74
N ALA A 251 -0.35 -4.91 -5.27
CA ALA A 251 0.53 -3.78 -5.58
C ALA A 251 0.90 -3.72 -7.07
N GLY A 252 0.88 -4.86 -7.76
CA GLY A 252 1.37 -4.98 -9.13
C GLY A 252 2.69 -5.74 -9.22
N GLU A 253 3.37 -5.58 -10.35
CA GLU A 253 4.72 -6.08 -10.62
C GLU A 253 5.66 -4.91 -10.98
N GLY A 254 6.96 -5.18 -11.04
CA GLY A 254 7.95 -4.24 -11.53
C GLY A 254 8.05 -2.96 -10.68
N GLU A 255 8.38 -1.85 -11.34
CA GLU A 255 8.59 -0.56 -10.70
C GLU A 255 7.31 -0.04 -10.01
N ASP A 256 6.15 -0.12 -10.68
CA ASP A 256 4.87 0.36 -10.13
C ASP A 256 4.52 -0.33 -8.81
N GLY A 257 4.69 -1.66 -8.75
CA GLY A 257 4.42 -2.44 -7.54
C GLY A 257 5.35 -2.07 -6.38
N ARG A 258 6.62 -1.76 -6.68
CA ARG A 258 7.62 -1.32 -5.70
C ARG A 258 7.31 0.08 -5.18
N ILE A 259 7.02 1.03 -6.08
CA ILE A 259 6.66 2.41 -5.72
C ILE A 259 5.37 2.41 -4.88
N LYS A 260 4.33 1.71 -5.33
CA LYS A 260 3.05 1.64 -4.62
C LYS A 260 3.19 1.02 -3.23
N SER A 261 4.00 -0.04 -3.12
CA SER A 261 4.35 -0.64 -1.83
C SER A 261 5.13 0.32 -0.94
N ALA A 262 6.10 1.06 -1.48
CA ALA A 262 6.87 2.03 -0.71
C ALA A 262 6.03 3.22 -0.22
N VAL A 263 5.13 3.75 -1.06
CA VAL A 263 4.16 4.78 -0.65
C VAL A 263 3.28 4.28 0.50
N GLY A 264 2.67 3.09 0.36
CA GLY A 264 1.74 2.57 1.35
C GLY A 264 2.40 2.08 2.65
N ILE A 265 3.43 1.24 2.55
CA ILE A 265 4.13 0.64 3.69
C ILE A 265 5.04 1.70 4.35
N GLY A 266 5.82 2.42 3.53
CA GLY A 266 6.78 3.41 3.99
C GLY A 266 6.11 4.56 4.74
N SER A 267 4.93 5.01 4.34
CA SER A 267 4.22 6.07 5.07
C SER A 267 3.80 5.68 6.48
N LEU A 268 3.32 4.44 6.67
CA LEU A 268 3.00 3.93 8.00
C LEU A 268 4.27 3.73 8.84
N LEU A 269 5.32 3.14 8.26
CA LEU A 269 6.59 2.98 8.95
C LEU A 269 7.22 4.31 9.34
N THR A 270 7.10 5.34 8.50
CA THR A 270 7.62 6.70 8.76
C THR A 270 7.03 7.29 10.05
N ASP A 271 5.76 6.96 10.32
CA ASP A 271 5.04 7.33 11.54
C ASP A 271 5.33 6.39 12.73
N GLY A 272 6.17 5.37 12.55
CA GLY A 272 6.45 4.37 13.58
C GLY A 272 5.39 3.28 13.70
N LEU A 273 4.49 3.14 12.71
CA LEU A 273 3.43 2.14 12.68
C LEU A 273 3.84 0.90 11.86
N GLY A 274 4.02 -0.22 12.55
CA GLY A 274 4.35 -1.50 11.93
C GLY A 274 5.30 -2.31 12.79
N ASP A 275 5.09 -3.62 12.83
CA ASP A 275 5.96 -4.58 13.52
C ASP A 275 6.45 -5.67 12.58
N THR A 276 5.65 -5.95 11.55
CA THR A 276 6.01 -6.85 10.47
C THR A 276 5.42 -6.36 9.16
N LEU A 277 6.10 -6.62 8.05
CA LEU A 277 5.65 -6.18 6.74
C LEU A 277 5.73 -7.31 5.71
N ARG A 278 4.92 -7.16 4.66
CA ARG A 278 5.03 -7.91 3.42
C ARG A 278 4.78 -6.98 2.24
N VAL A 279 5.73 -6.92 1.31
CA VAL A 279 5.56 -6.35 -0.02
C VAL A 279 4.83 -7.41 -0.86
N SER A 280 3.75 -7.07 -1.57
CA SER A 280 2.95 -8.07 -2.32
C SER A 280 3.11 -7.86 -3.82
N LEU A 281 4.14 -8.46 -4.42
CA LEU A 281 4.44 -8.33 -5.86
C LEU A 281 3.90 -9.52 -6.65
N SER A 282 3.42 -9.29 -7.88
CA SER A 282 3.07 -10.34 -8.87
C SER A 282 4.30 -11.00 -9.48
N GLU A 283 5.30 -11.30 -8.66
CA GLU A 283 6.59 -11.89 -9.02
C GLU A 283 6.88 -13.08 -8.08
N ALA A 284 8.04 -13.71 -8.22
CA ALA A 284 8.49 -14.72 -7.27
C ALA A 284 8.55 -14.13 -5.83
N PRO A 285 8.11 -14.87 -4.78
CA PRO A 285 8.10 -14.40 -3.39
C PRO A 285 9.45 -13.85 -2.90
N GLU A 286 10.56 -14.40 -3.42
CA GLU A 286 11.93 -13.96 -3.16
C GLU A 286 12.16 -12.49 -3.56
N ALA A 287 11.48 -12.00 -4.61
CA ALA A 287 11.58 -10.63 -5.09
C ALA A 287 10.90 -9.61 -4.14
N GLU A 288 10.03 -10.06 -3.24
CA GLU A 288 9.41 -9.21 -2.21
C GLU A 288 10.46 -8.74 -1.16
N LEU A 289 11.49 -9.56 -0.91
CA LEU A 289 12.39 -9.39 0.24
C LEU A 289 13.38 -8.22 0.08
N PRO A 290 14.07 -8.01 -1.07
CA PRO A 290 14.96 -6.86 -1.24
C PRO A 290 14.24 -5.51 -1.04
N VAL A 291 13.01 -5.40 -1.52
CA VAL A 291 12.17 -4.21 -1.37
C VAL A 291 11.84 -3.96 0.10
N ALA A 292 11.46 -5.02 0.82
CA ALA A 292 11.20 -4.96 2.25
C ALA A 292 12.43 -4.50 3.06
N ARG A 293 13.63 -4.97 2.69
CA ARG A 293 14.89 -4.57 3.34
C ARG A 293 15.22 -3.11 3.08
N LEU A 294 15.14 -2.64 1.83
CA LEU A 294 15.38 -1.23 1.50
C LEU A 294 14.42 -0.29 2.25
N LEU A 295 13.16 -0.68 2.42
CA LEU A 295 12.21 0.06 3.26
C LEU A 295 12.66 0.12 4.73
N MET A 296 13.09 -1.01 5.29
CA MET A 296 13.58 -1.06 6.68
C MET A 296 14.87 -0.25 6.86
N GLU A 297 15.79 -0.30 5.90
CA GLU A 297 17.03 0.48 5.88
C GLU A 297 16.73 1.98 5.87
N HIS A 298 15.84 2.44 4.98
CA HIS A 298 15.42 3.85 4.94
C HIS A 298 14.82 4.32 6.27
N ILE A 299 14.00 3.49 6.92
CA ILE A 299 13.39 3.82 8.21
C ILE A 299 14.43 3.79 9.34
N ALA A 300 15.42 2.90 9.29
CA ALA A 300 16.53 2.89 10.24
C ALA A 300 17.41 4.14 10.08
N GLU A 301 17.68 4.58 8.85
CA GLU A 301 18.37 5.85 8.57
C GLU A 301 17.59 7.05 9.12
N ARG A 302 16.26 7.05 8.95
CA ARG A 302 15.36 8.06 9.56
C ARG A 302 15.43 8.05 11.08
N ALA A 303 15.46 6.86 11.70
CA ALA A 303 15.54 6.71 13.15
C ALA A 303 16.87 7.22 13.72
N ALA A 304 17.97 7.08 12.97
CA ALA A 304 19.29 7.55 13.33
C ALA A 304 19.52 9.04 13.00
N ALA A 305 18.60 9.69 12.28
CA ALA A 305 18.73 11.08 11.88
C ALA A 305 18.73 12.02 13.11
N PRO A 306 19.39 13.20 13.00
CA PRO A 306 19.36 14.22 14.05
C PRO A 306 17.92 14.59 14.43
N GLN A 307 17.67 14.64 15.73
CA GLN A 307 16.36 15.01 16.26
C GLN A 307 16.06 16.47 15.93
N LEU A 308 14.88 16.70 15.36
CA LEU A 308 14.32 18.01 15.10
C LEU A 308 13.63 18.53 16.36
N SER A 309 13.90 19.79 16.69
CA SER A 309 13.25 20.44 17.83
C SER A 309 11.74 20.63 17.56
N PRO A 310 10.87 20.24 18.52
CA PRO A 310 9.45 20.45 18.37
C PRO A 310 9.11 21.94 18.39
N LEU A 311 8.12 22.32 17.57
CA LEU A 311 7.43 23.59 17.73
C LEU A 311 6.37 23.39 18.82
N CYS A 312 6.23 24.35 19.73
CA CYS A 312 5.19 24.30 20.75
C CYS A 312 4.32 25.56 20.65
N PRO A 313 3.04 25.42 20.24
CA PRO A 313 2.36 24.21 19.74
C PRO A 313 2.79 23.83 18.31
N LEU A 314 2.71 22.55 17.95
CA LEU A 314 2.87 22.09 16.56
C LEU A 314 1.47 21.97 15.92
N PRO A 315 1.02 22.92 15.08
CA PRO A 315 -0.32 22.86 14.47
C PRO A 315 -0.47 21.79 13.38
N TYR A 316 0.59 21.04 13.07
CA TYR A 316 0.58 20.02 12.03
C TYR A 316 -0.38 18.87 12.37
N ARG A 317 -1.36 18.64 11.50
CA ARG A 317 -2.24 17.47 11.56
C ARG A 317 -2.01 16.64 10.31
N ALA A 318 -1.66 15.36 10.49
CA ALA A 318 -1.40 14.40 9.41
C ALA A 318 -2.62 14.09 8.53
N GLN A 319 -3.73 14.79 8.75
CA GLN A 319 -4.93 14.80 7.94
C GLN A 319 -5.42 16.24 7.96
N MET A 320 -5.73 16.80 6.79
CA MET A 320 -6.13 18.20 6.57
C MET A 320 -4.99 19.21 6.30
N LEU A 321 -4.14 18.92 5.32
CA LEU A 321 -3.62 20.02 4.50
C LEU A 321 -4.45 20.05 3.22
N PRO A 322 -5.54 20.84 3.12
CA PRO A 322 -6.10 21.10 1.82
C PRO A 322 -4.98 21.70 0.97
N ARG A 323 -4.73 21.13 -0.21
CA ARG A 323 -3.95 21.84 -1.22
C ARG A 323 -4.73 23.11 -1.50
N ASN A 324 -4.28 24.26 -1.00
CA ASN A 324 -5.04 25.49 -1.18
C ASN A 324 -5.05 25.84 -2.67
N ALA A 325 -6.23 26.15 -3.21
CA ALA A 325 -6.32 26.68 -4.56
C ALA A 325 -5.50 27.97 -4.62
N SER A 326 -4.57 28.03 -5.56
CA SER A 326 -3.72 29.20 -5.79
C SER A 326 -3.52 29.40 -7.29
N SER A 327 -3.14 30.61 -7.68
CA SER A 327 -2.75 30.91 -9.05
C SER A 327 -1.38 31.57 -9.05
N ILE A 328 -0.50 31.06 -9.89
CA ILE A 328 0.84 31.59 -10.10
C ILE A 328 0.99 31.86 -11.59
N ALA A 329 1.26 33.11 -11.98
CA ALA A 329 1.50 33.50 -13.37
C ALA A 329 0.45 33.00 -14.38
N GLY A 330 -0.83 32.96 -13.98
CA GLY A 330 -1.94 32.48 -14.83
C GLY A 330 -2.14 30.96 -14.82
N GLN A 331 -1.23 30.20 -14.20
CA GLN A 331 -1.37 28.77 -13.97
C GLN A 331 -2.00 28.51 -12.59
N LEU A 332 -2.89 27.52 -12.50
CA LEU A 332 -3.55 27.16 -11.25
C LEU A 332 -2.78 26.01 -10.56
N TYR A 333 -2.68 26.09 -9.24
CA TYR A 333 -2.05 25.10 -8.37
C TYR A 333 -2.97 24.74 -7.20
N GLY A 334 -2.80 23.51 -6.69
CA GLY A 334 -3.53 23.02 -5.54
C GLY A 334 -5.00 22.65 -5.81
N ALA A 335 -5.82 22.61 -4.76
CA ALA A 335 -7.18 22.10 -4.70
C ALA A 335 -7.34 20.73 -5.38
N ASN A 336 -8.11 20.66 -6.46
CA ASN A 336 -8.37 19.44 -7.23
C ASN A 336 -7.47 19.30 -8.47
N LEU A 337 -6.48 20.17 -8.63
CA LEU A 337 -5.59 20.15 -9.79
C LEU A 337 -4.51 19.09 -9.65
N LEU A 338 -3.95 18.66 -10.77
CA LEU A 338 -2.89 17.66 -10.79
C LEU A 338 -1.59 18.27 -10.23
N PRO A 339 -0.89 17.60 -9.29
CA PRO A 339 0.43 18.06 -8.87
C PRO A 339 1.39 18.15 -10.06
N SER A 340 2.16 19.23 -10.09
CA SER A 340 3.22 19.39 -11.09
C SER A 340 4.47 18.56 -10.71
N VAL A 341 5.21 18.13 -11.71
CA VAL A 341 6.43 17.33 -11.56
C VAL A 341 7.64 18.15 -12.02
N LEU A 342 8.62 18.34 -11.13
CA LEU A 342 9.90 18.95 -11.43
C LEU A 342 11.01 17.92 -11.27
N ILE A 343 11.96 17.84 -12.21
CA ILE A 343 13.01 16.81 -12.18
C ILE A 343 14.35 17.40 -12.56
N VAL A 344 15.35 17.15 -11.70
CA VAL A 344 16.76 17.39 -11.98
C VAL A 344 17.51 16.07 -11.98
N GLY A 345 18.04 15.69 -13.14
CA GLY A 345 18.74 14.43 -13.33
C GLY A 345 19.75 14.46 -14.47
N LYS A 346 20.32 13.30 -14.78
CA LYS A 346 21.27 13.10 -15.87
C LYS A 346 20.53 12.91 -17.19
N ASP A 347 20.88 13.70 -18.19
CA ASP A 347 20.43 13.43 -19.56
C ASP A 347 20.99 12.09 -20.05
N ASP A 348 20.08 11.19 -20.42
CA ASP A 348 20.35 9.84 -20.89
C ASP A 348 19.99 9.65 -22.36
N GLY A 349 19.58 10.73 -23.07
CA GLY A 349 19.15 10.67 -24.46
C GLY A 349 17.82 9.94 -24.69
N THR A 350 17.16 9.49 -23.62
CA THR A 350 15.84 8.85 -23.69
C THR A 350 14.76 9.92 -23.83
N PRO A 351 13.84 9.81 -24.79
CA PRO A 351 12.72 10.73 -24.90
C PRO A 351 11.91 10.75 -23.59
N GLN A 352 11.72 11.95 -23.03
CA GLN A 352 10.92 12.12 -21.83
C GLN A 352 9.43 11.88 -22.13
N LEU A 353 8.70 11.40 -21.13
CA LEU A 353 7.24 11.29 -21.20
C LEU A 353 6.62 12.68 -21.41
N PRO A 354 5.47 12.79 -22.10
CA PRO A 354 4.80 14.05 -22.32
C PRO A 354 4.56 14.82 -21.02
N LEU A 355 5.03 16.06 -21.00
CA LEU A 355 4.88 16.98 -19.87
C LEU A 355 3.49 17.60 -19.87
N ALA A 356 2.86 17.70 -18.69
CA ALA A 356 1.71 18.59 -18.52
C ALA A 356 2.21 20.05 -18.41
N GLY A 357 1.31 21.04 -18.57
CA GLY A 357 1.69 22.46 -18.64
C GLY A 357 2.55 22.99 -17.46
N GLY A 358 2.52 22.34 -16.30
CA GLY A 358 3.34 22.67 -15.12
C GLY A 358 4.59 21.83 -14.90
N ASP A 359 4.78 20.75 -15.66
CA ASP A 359 5.94 19.89 -15.44
C ASP A 359 7.19 20.53 -16.06
N ARG A 360 8.34 20.31 -15.43
CA ARG A 360 9.65 20.82 -15.87
C ARG A 360 10.72 19.75 -15.66
N VAL A 361 11.63 19.61 -16.62
CA VAL A 361 12.71 18.64 -16.59
C VAL A 361 13.99 19.35 -17.03
N GLY A 362 15.08 19.14 -16.29
CA GLY A 362 16.36 19.78 -16.59
C GLY A 362 17.53 19.01 -15.99
N THR A 363 18.75 19.32 -16.44
CA THR A 363 19.98 18.69 -15.93
C THR A 363 20.55 19.40 -14.70
N SER A 364 20.06 20.59 -14.39
CA SER A 364 20.33 21.36 -13.18
C SER A 364 19.08 22.14 -12.76
N VAL A 365 19.10 22.73 -11.57
CA VAL A 365 18.00 23.58 -11.09
C VAL A 365 17.84 24.82 -11.97
N GLU A 366 18.95 25.37 -12.46
CA GLU A 366 18.97 26.52 -13.39
C GLU A 366 18.37 26.13 -14.75
N ALA A 367 18.63 24.90 -15.21
CA ALA A 367 18.12 24.39 -16.47
C ALA A 367 16.61 24.09 -16.48
N LEU A 368 15.94 24.07 -15.31
CA LEU A 368 14.48 23.92 -15.23
C LEU A 368 13.70 25.12 -15.78
N ASP A 369 14.38 26.25 -16.01
CA ASP A 369 13.78 27.53 -16.36
C ASP A 369 12.59 27.91 -15.46
N LEU A 370 12.86 27.96 -14.15
CA LEU A 370 11.92 28.47 -13.16
C LEU A 370 11.66 29.98 -13.33
N SER A 371 12.30 30.68 -14.27
CA SER A 371 11.99 32.10 -14.51
C SER A 371 10.54 32.30 -14.98
N SER A 372 9.98 31.30 -15.65
CA SER A 372 8.57 31.22 -16.06
C SER A 372 7.60 30.91 -14.91
N LEU A 373 8.11 30.50 -13.74
CA LEU A 373 7.34 30.11 -12.56
C LEU A 373 7.92 30.83 -11.34
N PRO A 374 7.35 31.95 -10.86
CA PRO A 374 7.94 32.73 -9.76
C PRO A 374 8.00 31.88 -8.47
N ALA A 375 9.11 31.19 -8.28
CA ALA A 375 9.35 30.23 -7.20
C ALA A 375 10.34 30.80 -6.19
N ILE A 376 10.21 30.38 -4.93
CA ILE A 376 11.16 30.66 -3.86
C ILE A 376 11.67 29.33 -3.36
N LEU A 377 12.98 29.14 -3.41
CA LEU A 377 13.64 28.00 -2.81
C LEU A 377 13.80 28.23 -1.30
N ILE A 378 13.39 27.26 -0.49
CA ILE A 378 13.47 27.27 0.96
C ILE A 378 14.25 26.03 1.40
N GLU A 379 15.41 26.25 2.01
CA GLU A 379 16.19 25.21 2.69
C GLU A 379 15.53 24.88 4.04
N THR A 380 14.95 23.69 4.14
CA THR A 380 14.10 23.29 5.29
C THR A 380 14.88 23.03 6.57
N ASP A 381 16.16 22.68 6.47
CA ASP A 381 17.07 22.39 7.59
C ASP A 381 17.23 23.58 8.55
N SER A 382 17.22 24.77 7.97
CA SER A 382 17.58 26.02 8.61
C SER A 382 16.46 27.05 8.52
N PHE A 383 15.26 26.66 8.09
CA PHE A 383 14.10 27.54 7.99
C PHE A 383 13.60 27.96 9.38
N SER A 384 13.23 29.24 9.49
CA SER A 384 12.74 29.85 10.73
C SER A 384 11.77 30.99 10.42
N ARG A 385 11.10 31.51 11.46
CA ARG A 385 10.19 32.67 11.34
C ARG A 385 10.92 33.90 10.81
N GLU A 386 12.13 34.17 11.29
CA GLU A 386 12.95 35.31 10.88
C GLU A 386 13.32 35.22 9.40
N LYS A 387 13.62 34.01 8.89
CA LYS A 387 13.87 33.80 7.46
C LYS A 387 12.62 34.01 6.62
N ALA A 388 11.46 33.56 7.10
CA ALA A 388 10.19 33.76 6.41
C ALA A 388 9.82 35.26 6.32
N GLU A 389 10.07 36.03 7.37
CA GLU A 389 9.90 37.48 7.41
C GLU A 389 10.90 38.20 6.48
N ALA A 390 12.17 37.82 6.51
CA ALA A 390 13.19 38.38 5.62
C ALA A 390 12.89 38.12 4.14
N LEU A 391 12.30 36.97 3.81
CA LEU A 391 11.83 36.64 2.47
C LEU A 391 10.48 37.27 2.12
N ASN A 392 9.84 37.98 3.06
CA ASN A 392 8.55 38.65 2.90
C ASN A 392 7.45 37.70 2.36
N LEU A 393 7.38 36.47 2.89
CA LEU A 393 6.51 35.40 2.35
C LEU A 393 5.02 35.68 2.52
N THR A 394 4.61 36.39 3.58
CA THR A 394 3.21 36.77 3.85
C THR A 394 2.62 37.65 2.76
N HIS A 395 3.46 38.39 2.02
CA HIS A 395 3.06 39.25 0.92
C HIS A 395 3.29 38.62 -0.46
N GLN A 396 3.57 37.32 -0.54
CA GLN A 396 3.87 36.60 -1.78
C GLN A 396 2.98 35.35 -1.98
N PRO A 397 1.64 35.50 -1.99
CA PRO A 397 0.71 34.37 -2.12
C PRO A 397 0.74 33.69 -3.51
N ASN A 398 1.25 34.39 -4.53
CA ASN A 398 1.30 33.93 -5.92
C ASN A 398 2.69 33.40 -6.32
N ARG A 399 3.41 32.78 -5.38
CA ARG A 399 4.72 32.16 -5.63
C ARG A 399 4.74 30.70 -5.19
N LEU A 400 5.50 29.88 -5.91
CA LEU A 400 5.69 28.47 -5.54
C LEU A 400 6.82 28.38 -4.51
N LEU A 401 6.53 27.87 -3.32
CA LEU A 401 7.56 27.62 -2.30
C LEU A 401 8.14 26.22 -2.49
N ILE A 402 9.38 26.13 -2.98
CA ILE A 402 10.10 24.86 -3.13
C ILE A 402 10.79 24.55 -1.81
N LEU A 403 10.27 23.59 -1.07
CA LEU A 403 10.80 23.15 0.21
C LEU A 403 11.84 22.06 0.00
N ARG A 404 13.11 22.46 -0.05
CA ARG A 404 14.24 21.55 -0.21
C ARG A 404 14.56 20.83 1.08
N ALA A 405 14.52 19.51 1.03
CA ALA A 405 14.95 18.66 2.12
C ALA A 405 15.93 17.59 1.62
N SER A 406 16.97 17.37 2.41
CA SER A 406 18.00 16.34 2.20
C SER A 406 18.15 15.49 3.46
N GLY A 407 18.93 14.41 3.35
CA GLY A 407 19.14 13.47 4.45
C GLY A 407 17.95 12.52 4.72
N ALA A 408 18.00 11.78 5.82
CA ALA A 408 17.08 10.67 6.07
C ALA A 408 15.74 11.07 6.75
N ASN A 409 15.63 12.28 7.31
CA ASN A 409 14.41 12.79 7.94
C ASN A 409 13.74 13.93 7.14
N ARG A 410 13.59 13.75 5.83
CA ARG A 410 12.91 14.74 4.95
C ARG A 410 11.47 15.02 5.38
N VAL A 411 10.72 13.98 5.76
CA VAL A 411 9.33 14.12 6.22
C VAL A 411 9.24 15.04 7.45
N GLY A 412 10.14 14.88 8.43
CA GLY A 412 10.15 15.75 9.62
C GLY A 412 10.48 17.20 9.27
N LEU A 413 11.44 17.41 8.37
CA LEU A 413 11.83 18.74 7.88
C LEU A 413 10.68 19.45 7.16
N TRP A 414 9.98 18.73 6.26
CA TRP A 414 8.81 19.26 5.58
C TRP A 414 7.67 19.56 6.55
N ARG A 415 7.32 18.62 7.44
CA ARG A 415 6.25 18.82 8.43
C ARG A 415 6.52 20.03 9.33
N ARG A 416 7.76 20.19 9.82
CA ARG A 416 8.18 21.37 10.60
C ARG A 416 8.04 22.67 9.82
N THR A 417 8.52 22.68 8.57
CA THR A 417 8.48 23.86 7.71
C THR A 417 7.04 24.26 7.37
N ILE A 418 6.19 23.29 7.01
CA ILE A 418 4.77 23.50 6.74
C ILE A 418 4.04 24.04 7.97
N ALA A 419 4.35 23.50 9.16
CA ALA A 419 3.77 23.98 10.41
C ALA A 419 4.12 25.46 10.69
N LEU A 420 5.39 25.86 10.47
CA LEU A 420 5.82 27.26 10.58
C LEU A 420 5.08 28.17 9.60
N LEU A 421 4.97 27.75 8.34
CA LEU A 421 4.24 28.51 7.32
C LEU A 421 2.76 28.68 7.70
N ALA A 422 2.12 27.62 8.20
CA ALA A 422 0.73 27.65 8.64
C ALA A 422 0.51 28.56 9.85
N GLU A 423 1.41 28.52 10.85
CA GLU A 423 1.38 29.42 12.01
C GLU A 423 1.50 30.90 11.60
N MET A 424 2.20 31.17 10.51
CA MET A 424 2.35 32.51 9.93
C MET A 424 1.23 32.90 8.96
N GLY A 425 0.23 32.03 8.74
CA GLY A 425 -0.87 32.27 7.81
C GLY A 425 -0.45 32.29 6.33
N ILE A 426 0.71 31.70 5.99
CA ILE A 426 1.21 31.63 4.62
C ILE A 426 0.50 30.51 3.87
N THR A 427 -0.21 30.84 2.80
CA THR A 427 -1.04 29.91 2.01
C THR A 427 -0.49 29.61 0.63
N ALA A 428 0.71 30.09 0.32
CA ALA A 428 1.38 29.88 -0.96
C ALA A 428 1.50 28.37 -1.29
N PRO A 429 1.38 27.98 -2.56
CA PRO A 429 1.52 26.59 -2.97
C PRO A 429 2.95 26.10 -2.72
N ILE A 430 3.06 24.82 -2.37
CA ILE A 430 4.31 24.19 -1.96
C ILE A 430 4.73 23.13 -2.98
N ALA A 431 6.00 23.15 -3.37
CA ALA A 431 6.67 22.02 -4.02
C ALA A 431 7.56 21.30 -2.99
N LEU A 432 7.42 19.98 -2.87
CA LEU A 432 8.26 19.17 -2.00
C LEU A 432 9.48 18.70 -2.80
N GLU A 433 10.66 19.25 -2.52
CA GLU A 433 11.91 18.83 -3.16
C GLU A 433 12.66 17.81 -2.31
N ALA A 434 12.80 16.59 -2.85
CA ALA A 434 13.63 15.54 -2.31
C ALA A 434 14.98 15.51 -3.04
N GLN A 435 16.05 15.83 -2.31
CA GLN A 435 17.42 15.79 -2.81
C GLN A 435 18.11 14.48 -2.41
N PHE A 436 18.83 13.86 -3.36
CA PHE A 436 19.53 12.60 -3.19
C PHE A 436 21.03 12.74 -3.46
N ALA A 437 21.83 12.00 -2.71
CA ALA A 437 23.29 12.06 -2.82
C ALA A 437 23.79 11.28 -4.05
N PRO A 438 24.92 11.69 -4.67
CA PRO A 438 25.43 11.10 -5.92
C PRO A 438 25.77 9.60 -5.89
N HIS A 439 25.87 9.00 -4.70
CA HIS A 439 26.22 7.59 -4.52
C HIS A 439 24.99 6.70 -4.30
N GLU A 440 23.80 7.27 -4.15
CA GLU A 440 22.57 6.50 -3.94
C GLU A 440 22.13 5.83 -5.25
N SER A 441 21.85 4.52 -5.20
CA SER A 441 21.37 3.77 -6.36
C SER A 441 19.94 4.19 -6.73
N LEU A 442 19.53 3.89 -7.98
CA LEU A 442 18.16 4.14 -8.43
C LEU A 442 17.13 3.45 -7.52
N GLU A 443 17.36 2.20 -7.13
CA GLU A 443 16.45 1.46 -6.25
C GLU A 443 16.31 2.12 -4.88
N LYS A 444 17.42 2.59 -4.29
CA LYS A 444 17.38 3.33 -3.01
C LYS A 444 16.61 4.64 -3.15
N VAL A 445 16.88 5.40 -4.21
CA VAL A 445 16.15 6.65 -4.51
C VAL A 445 14.66 6.39 -4.73
N GLN A 446 14.29 5.34 -5.46
CA GLN A 446 12.88 4.97 -5.68
C GLN A 446 12.16 4.71 -4.36
N ILE A 447 12.74 3.89 -3.48
CA ILE A 447 12.13 3.55 -2.19
C ILE A 447 12.06 4.77 -1.26
N ALA A 448 13.15 5.52 -1.14
CA ALA A 448 13.23 6.68 -0.27
C ALA A 448 12.30 7.82 -0.74
N ALA A 449 12.30 8.15 -2.04
CA ALA A 449 11.42 9.16 -2.63
C ALA A 449 9.94 8.77 -2.47
N ALA A 450 9.59 7.53 -2.81
CA ALA A 450 8.21 7.05 -2.71
C ALA A 450 7.72 7.01 -1.26
N THR A 451 8.58 6.64 -0.32
CA THR A 451 8.25 6.67 1.11
C THR A 451 8.03 8.11 1.59
N ASP A 452 8.98 9.00 1.35
CA ASP A 452 8.97 10.34 1.94
C ASP A 452 7.91 11.24 1.29
N LEU A 453 7.92 11.36 -0.05
CA LEU A 453 6.94 12.17 -0.77
C LEU A 453 5.55 11.56 -0.66
N GLY A 454 5.44 10.23 -0.77
CA GLY A 454 4.18 9.52 -0.60
C GLY A 454 3.53 9.83 0.75
N THR A 455 4.30 9.87 1.84
CA THR A 455 3.79 10.25 3.16
C THR A 455 3.11 11.62 3.14
N LEU A 456 3.81 12.67 2.69
CA LEU A 456 3.27 14.03 2.69
C LEU A 456 2.07 14.19 1.74
N LEU A 457 2.11 13.55 0.57
CA LEU A 457 1.03 13.59 -0.40
C LEU A 457 -0.25 12.91 0.15
N LEU A 458 -0.12 11.80 0.87
CA LEU A 458 -1.25 11.12 1.53
C LEU A 458 -1.85 11.94 2.67
N GLU A 459 -1.10 12.88 3.24
CA GLU A 459 -1.56 13.83 4.27
C GLU A 459 -2.22 15.08 3.66
N GLY A 460 -2.16 15.19 2.32
CA GLY A 460 -2.73 16.29 1.54
C GLY A 460 -1.74 17.42 1.23
N ALA A 461 -0.47 17.31 1.64
CA ALA A 461 0.55 18.31 1.35
C ALA A 461 1.07 18.21 -0.10
N GLY A 462 1.63 19.32 -0.61
CA GLY A 462 2.33 19.35 -1.89
C GLY A 462 1.42 19.64 -3.09
N SER A 463 1.59 20.82 -3.68
CA SER A 463 1.03 21.19 -4.99
C SER A 463 1.95 20.79 -6.15
N ALA A 464 3.21 20.49 -5.85
CA ALA A 464 4.17 19.91 -6.79
C ALA A 464 5.16 19.03 -6.03
N ILE A 465 5.84 18.14 -6.76
CA ILE A 465 6.98 17.38 -6.26
C ILE A 465 8.21 17.66 -7.12
N MET A 466 9.38 17.64 -6.50
CA MET A 466 10.65 17.79 -7.17
C MET A 466 11.62 16.69 -6.75
N LEU A 467 12.18 15.99 -7.74
CA LEU A 467 13.25 15.00 -7.52
C LEU A 467 14.56 15.57 -8.04
N THR A 468 15.56 15.67 -7.15
CA THR A 468 16.89 16.17 -7.47
C THR A 468 17.92 15.07 -7.25
N ALA A 469 18.28 14.38 -8.34
CA ALA A 469 19.30 13.31 -8.37
C ALA A 469 20.12 13.40 -9.67
N PRO A 470 21.08 14.35 -9.78
CA PRO A 470 21.82 14.64 -11.02
C PRO A 470 22.63 13.47 -11.59
N HIS A 471 22.86 12.42 -10.81
CA HIS A 471 23.57 11.20 -11.23
C HIS A 471 22.67 10.15 -11.87
N LEU A 472 21.35 10.24 -11.70
CA LEU A 472 20.38 9.26 -12.21
C LEU A 472 19.70 9.73 -13.50
N PRO A 473 19.32 8.81 -14.41
CA PRO A 473 18.67 9.15 -15.66
C PRO A 473 17.37 9.96 -15.49
N LEU A 474 17.18 11.00 -16.30
CA LEU A 474 15.97 11.82 -16.31
C LEU A 474 14.71 10.99 -16.55
N SER A 475 14.76 10.04 -17.48
CA SER A 475 13.66 9.13 -17.79
C SER A 475 13.19 8.33 -16.57
N SER A 476 14.13 7.77 -15.80
CA SER A 476 13.85 7.00 -14.59
C SER A 476 13.25 7.87 -13.47
N LEU A 477 13.79 9.08 -13.27
CA LEU A 477 13.24 10.01 -12.28
C LEU A 477 11.83 10.49 -12.67
N GLN A 478 11.56 10.63 -13.96
CA GLN A 478 10.22 10.99 -14.44
C GLN A 478 9.21 9.87 -14.23
N ALA A 479 9.58 8.64 -14.55
CA ALA A 479 8.76 7.46 -14.26
C ALA A 479 8.47 7.36 -12.76
N LEU A 480 9.50 7.52 -11.91
CA LEU A 480 9.36 7.51 -10.46
C LEU A 480 8.40 8.60 -9.94
N ALA A 481 8.58 9.86 -10.36
CA ALA A 481 7.73 10.97 -9.92
C ALA A 481 6.25 10.72 -10.30
N LEU A 482 5.99 10.30 -11.53
CA LEU A 482 4.63 9.98 -11.99
C LEU A 482 4.06 8.74 -11.28
N GLY A 483 4.89 7.73 -11.02
CA GLY A 483 4.53 6.54 -10.26
C GLY A 483 4.12 6.86 -8.82
N ILE A 484 4.83 7.79 -8.15
CA ILE A 484 4.47 8.27 -6.80
C ILE A 484 3.11 8.97 -6.82
N LEU A 485 2.87 9.86 -7.80
CA LEU A 485 1.59 10.55 -7.94
C LEU A 485 0.43 9.60 -8.30
N GLN A 486 0.70 8.54 -9.06
CA GLN A 486 -0.28 7.51 -9.40
C GLN A 486 -0.59 6.62 -8.19
N ALA A 487 0.43 6.17 -7.46
CA ALA A 487 0.26 5.40 -6.23
C ALA A 487 -0.55 6.17 -5.19
N THR A 488 -0.34 7.49 -5.07
CA THR A 488 -1.11 8.38 -4.17
C THR A 488 -2.46 8.82 -4.74
N ARG A 489 -2.80 8.41 -5.97
CA ARG A 489 -4.06 8.71 -6.69
C ARG A 489 -4.30 10.20 -6.96
N LEU A 490 -3.23 10.97 -7.02
CA LEU A 490 -3.29 12.40 -7.33
C LEU A 490 -3.17 12.68 -8.83
N ARG A 491 -2.50 11.80 -9.58
CA ARG A 491 -2.36 11.90 -11.03
C ARG A 491 -2.11 10.53 -11.66
N PHE A 492 -3.00 10.10 -12.55
CA PHE A 492 -2.80 8.90 -13.36
C PHE A 492 -2.05 9.28 -14.65
N SER A 493 -0.97 8.57 -14.95
CA SER A 493 -0.12 8.86 -16.12
C SER A 493 -0.19 7.76 -17.18
N HIS A 494 -0.57 6.56 -16.77
CA HIS A 494 -0.75 5.38 -17.61
C HIS A 494 -1.83 4.49 -17.01
N THR A 495 -2.12 3.36 -17.66
CA THR A 495 -3.06 2.36 -17.14
C THR A 495 -2.51 1.73 -15.85
N GLU A 496 -3.29 1.75 -14.77
CA GLU A 496 -2.93 1.10 -13.51
C GLU A 496 -3.31 -0.40 -13.59
N TYR A 497 -2.35 -1.27 -13.29
CA TYR A 497 -2.57 -2.71 -13.21
C TYR A 497 -2.63 -3.13 -11.74
N ILE A 498 -3.81 -3.54 -11.30
CA ILE A 498 -4.06 -4.00 -9.93
C ILE A 498 -4.01 -5.52 -9.96
N SER A 499 -2.86 -6.12 -9.63
CA SER A 499 -2.68 -7.57 -9.78
C SER A 499 -2.25 -8.27 -8.50
N CYS A 500 -2.78 -9.47 -8.29
CA CYS A 500 -2.46 -10.26 -7.12
C CYS A 500 -1.04 -10.82 -7.19
N PRO A 501 -0.35 -11.00 -6.05
CA PRO A 501 0.95 -11.66 -6.04
C PRO A 501 0.91 -13.11 -6.56
N GLY A 502 -0.29 -13.68 -6.71
CA GLY A 502 -0.50 -15.10 -6.85
C GLY A 502 -0.37 -15.81 -5.51
N CYS A 503 -0.97 -17.00 -5.43
CA CYS A 503 -0.83 -17.91 -4.31
C CYS A 503 -1.14 -19.34 -4.80
N GLY A 504 -1.11 -20.32 -3.90
CA GLY A 504 -1.55 -21.69 -4.24
C GLY A 504 -2.98 -21.86 -4.75
N ARG A 505 -3.79 -20.78 -4.89
CA ARG A 505 -5.10 -20.80 -5.54
C ARG A 505 -5.09 -20.28 -6.97
N THR A 506 -3.97 -19.77 -7.47
CA THR A 506 -3.89 -19.22 -8.83
C THR A 506 -4.23 -20.32 -9.84
N LEU A 507 -5.22 -20.07 -10.70
CA LEU A 507 -5.81 -21.09 -11.58
C LEU A 507 -5.30 -21.07 -13.03
N TYR A 508 -4.35 -20.20 -13.34
CA TYR A 508 -3.83 -19.95 -14.69
C TYR A 508 -2.43 -19.33 -14.65
N ASN A 509 -1.78 -19.11 -15.80
CA ASN A 509 -0.49 -18.44 -15.84
C ASN A 509 -0.66 -16.93 -15.64
N LEU A 510 -0.62 -16.49 -14.38
CA LEU A 510 -0.84 -15.10 -14.00
C LEU A 510 0.21 -14.15 -14.58
N GLU A 511 1.50 -14.45 -14.38
CA GLU A 511 2.62 -13.62 -14.83
C GLU A 511 2.61 -13.43 -16.35
N GLY A 512 2.48 -14.53 -17.11
CA GLY A 512 2.39 -14.47 -18.57
C GLY A 512 1.15 -13.71 -19.05
N THR A 513 0.06 -13.76 -18.30
CA THR A 513 -1.18 -13.04 -18.63
C THR A 513 -1.08 -11.55 -18.34
N ILE A 514 -0.44 -11.14 -17.23
CA ILE A 514 -0.17 -9.72 -16.94
C ILE A 514 0.65 -9.13 -18.07
N ALA A 515 1.71 -9.81 -18.53
CA ALA A 515 2.53 -9.37 -19.65
C ALA A 515 1.71 -9.20 -20.95
N ARG A 516 0.81 -10.15 -21.27
CA ARG A 516 -0.09 -10.06 -22.44
C ARG A 516 -1.04 -8.87 -22.35
N ILE A 517 -1.69 -8.68 -21.19
CA ILE A 517 -2.63 -7.58 -20.97
C ILE A 517 -1.91 -6.23 -21.06
N LYS A 518 -0.75 -6.09 -20.41
CA LYS A 518 0.07 -4.87 -20.48
C LYS A 518 0.49 -4.54 -21.90
N LYS A 519 0.97 -5.52 -22.65
CA LYS A 519 1.34 -5.35 -24.06
C LYS A 519 0.14 -4.84 -24.88
N ALA A 520 -1.05 -5.37 -24.62
CA ALA A 520 -2.27 -4.98 -25.32
C ALA A 520 -2.82 -3.60 -24.90
N THR A 521 -2.57 -3.14 -23.68
CA THR A 521 -3.29 -1.98 -23.09
C THR A 521 -2.41 -0.83 -22.62
N SER A 522 -1.08 -0.95 -22.69
CA SER A 522 -0.12 0.07 -22.19
C SER A 522 -0.21 1.44 -22.87
N HIS A 523 -0.80 1.52 -24.06
CA HIS A 523 -1.04 2.78 -24.77
C HIS A 523 -2.26 3.55 -24.23
N LEU A 524 -3.11 2.89 -23.43
CA LEU A 524 -4.23 3.50 -22.75
C LEU A 524 -3.76 4.22 -21.49
N SER A 525 -4.51 5.22 -21.07
CA SER A 525 -4.27 5.98 -19.83
C SER A 525 -5.57 6.19 -19.08
N ASN A 526 -5.47 6.47 -17.77
CA ASN A 526 -6.64 6.68 -16.90
C ASN A 526 -7.59 5.48 -16.78
N LEU A 527 -7.10 4.27 -17.06
CA LEU A 527 -7.82 3.02 -16.83
C LEU A 527 -7.16 2.24 -15.71
N LYS A 528 -7.99 1.54 -14.93
CA LYS A 528 -7.54 0.58 -13.93
C LYS A 528 -8.02 -0.82 -14.33
N ILE A 529 -7.07 -1.74 -14.47
CA ILE A 529 -7.35 -3.12 -14.85
C ILE A 529 -6.93 -4.03 -13.70
N GLY A 530 -7.91 -4.70 -13.09
CA GLY A 530 -7.69 -5.73 -12.07
C GLY A 530 -7.37 -7.08 -12.69
N ILE A 531 -6.29 -7.74 -12.27
CA ILE A 531 -5.83 -9.04 -12.78
C ILE A 531 -5.65 -10.00 -11.61
N MET A 532 -6.62 -10.89 -11.43
CA MET A 532 -6.77 -11.70 -10.21
C MET A 532 -6.61 -13.18 -10.51
N GLY A 533 -5.78 -13.85 -9.70
CA GLY A 533 -5.46 -15.27 -9.88
C GLY A 533 -6.61 -16.24 -9.56
N CYS A 534 -7.60 -15.80 -8.77
CA CYS A 534 -8.72 -16.63 -8.35
C CYS A 534 -10.00 -15.83 -8.05
N ILE A 535 -11.15 -16.51 -8.11
CA ILE A 535 -12.49 -15.95 -7.84
C ILE A 535 -12.76 -15.63 -6.37
N VAL A 536 -11.96 -16.19 -5.46
CA VAL A 536 -12.19 -16.15 -4.01
C VAL A 536 -12.15 -14.71 -3.48
N ASN A 537 -11.01 -14.04 -3.62
CA ASN A 537 -10.87 -12.64 -3.21
C ASN A 537 -10.87 -11.68 -4.41
N GLY A 538 -10.62 -12.19 -5.62
CA GLY A 538 -10.41 -11.37 -6.82
C GLY A 538 -11.47 -10.28 -7.03
N PRO A 539 -12.78 -10.59 -7.01
CA PRO A 539 -13.82 -9.58 -7.17
C PRO A 539 -13.83 -8.46 -6.13
N GLY A 540 -13.44 -8.75 -4.88
CA GLY A 540 -13.32 -7.75 -3.82
C GLY A 540 -12.03 -6.95 -3.93
N GLU A 541 -10.91 -7.62 -4.21
CA GLU A 541 -9.57 -7.02 -4.36
C GLU A 541 -9.49 -6.05 -5.57
N MET A 542 -10.30 -6.30 -6.61
CA MET A 542 -10.44 -5.43 -7.79
C MET A 542 -11.64 -4.48 -7.74
N ALA A 543 -12.29 -4.29 -6.59
CA ALA A 543 -13.52 -3.49 -6.49
C ALA A 543 -13.39 -2.04 -7.02
N ASP A 544 -12.17 -1.50 -7.00
CA ASP A 544 -11.84 -0.15 -7.50
C ASP A 544 -11.31 -0.14 -8.96
N ALA A 545 -11.21 -1.30 -9.61
CA ALA A 545 -10.81 -1.40 -11.01
C ALA A 545 -12.00 -1.08 -11.95
N ASP A 546 -11.70 -0.46 -13.09
CA ASP A 546 -12.70 -0.21 -14.14
C ASP A 546 -13.04 -1.51 -14.86
N TYR A 547 -12.05 -2.37 -15.04
CA TYR A 547 -12.17 -3.69 -15.66
C TYR A 547 -11.50 -4.76 -14.82
N GLY A 548 -12.06 -5.97 -14.83
CA GLY A 548 -11.52 -7.10 -14.10
C GLY A 548 -11.29 -8.33 -14.98
N TYR A 549 -10.15 -8.99 -14.79
CA TYR A 549 -9.76 -10.27 -15.35
C TYR A 549 -9.52 -11.25 -14.20
N VAL A 550 -10.45 -12.18 -13.99
CA VAL A 550 -10.44 -13.05 -12.79
C VAL A 550 -10.43 -14.51 -13.18
N GLY A 551 -9.53 -15.29 -12.58
CA GLY A 551 -9.53 -16.75 -12.70
C GLY A 551 -10.78 -17.37 -12.06
N GLY A 552 -11.75 -17.77 -12.88
CA GLY A 552 -13.02 -18.37 -12.44
C GLY A 552 -12.91 -19.87 -12.18
N ALA A 553 -12.18 -20.59 -13.03
CA ALA A 553 -11.85 -22.01 -12.92
C ALA A 553 -10.49 -22.28 -13.60
N PRO A 554 -9.89 -23.47 -13.48
CA PRO A 554 -8.65 -23.80 -14.20
C PRO A 554 -8.75 -23.48 -15.69
N HIS A 555 -7.84 -22.63 -16.19
CA HIS A 555 -7.80 -22.13 -17.58
C HIS A 555 -9.07 -21.39 -18.06
N LYS A 556 -9.89 -20.89 -17.13
CA LYS A 556 -11.14 -20.19 -17.42
C LYS A 556 -11.22 -18.85 -16.70
N ILE A 557 -11.59 -17.83 -17.45
CA ILE A 557 -11.56 -16.43 -17.02
C ILE A 557 -12.95 -15.83 -17.05
N ASP A 558 -13.26 -15.08 -16.00
CA ASP A 558 -14.43 -14.23 -15.91
C ASP A 558 -14.00 -12.77 -16.08
N LEU A 559 -14.72 -12.02 -16.92
CA LEU A 559 -14.46 -10.60 -17.19
C LEU A 559 -15.52 -9.71 -16.53
N TYR A 560 -15.07 -8.59 -16.00
CA TYR A 560 -15.90 -7.66 -15.22
C TYR A 560 -15.76 -6.22 -15.72
N LYS A 561 -16.83 -5.43 -15.58
CA LYS A 561 -16.83 -3.95 -15.66
C LYS A 561 -17.22 -3.42 -14.28
N GLY A 562 -16.31 -2.75 -13.60
CA GLY A 562 -16.39 -2.55 -12.16
C GLY A 562 -16.54 -3.90 -11.44
N GLN A 563 -17.54 -4.01 -10.57
CA GLN A 563 -17.86 -5.26 -9.87
C GLN A 563 -18.85 -6.16 -10.62
N LYS A 564 -19.39 -5.72 -11.75
CA LYS A 564 -20.38 -6.50 -12.51
C LYS A 564 -19.67 -7.50 -13.41
N CYS A 565 -19.95 -8.79 -13.20
CA CYS A 565 -19.49 -9.86 -14.09
C CYS A 565 -20.22 -9.75 -15.44
N MET A 566 -19.46 -9.51 -16.51
CA MET A 566 -19.98 -9.28 -17.86
C MET A 566 -19.91 -10.54 -18.71
N ARG A 567 -18.84 -11.33 -18.56
CA ARG A 567 -18.62 -12.58 -19.30
C ARG A 567 -18.03 -13.61 -18.35
N ARG A 568 -18.40 -14.88 -18.50
CA ARG A 568 -17.94 -15.98 -17.64
C ARG A 568 -17.35 -17.13 -18.44
N GLY A 569 -16.37 -17.80 -17.86
CA GLY A 569 -15.84 -19.07 -18.37
C GLY A 569 -15.16 -18.96 -19.75
N ILE A 570 -14.57 -17.81 -20.07
CA ILE A 570 -13.80 -17.61 -21.31
C ILE A 570 -12.51 -18.42 -21.21
N ALA A 571 -12.09 -19.07 -22.30
CA ALA A 571 -10.80 -19.76 -22.31
C ALA A 571 -9.63 -18.76 -22.11
N GLU A 572 -8.62 -19.14 -21.33
CA GLU A 572 -7.47 -18.28 -21.00
C GLU A 572 -6.74 -17.71 -22.24
N GLU A 573 -6.72 -18.46 -23.33
CA GLU A 573 -6.15 -18.07 -24.63
C GLU A 573 -6.91 -16.90 -25.27
N ASP A 574 -8.25 -16.92 -25.25
CA ASP A 574 -9.11 -15.92 -25.88
C ASP A 574 -9.43 -14.72 -24.97
N ALA A 575 -9.17 -14.85 -23.67
CA ALA A 575 -9.66 -13.92 -22.66
C ALA A 575 -9.06 -12.50 -22.77
N VAL A 576 -7.84 -12.36 -23.30
CA VAL A 576 -7.23 -11.03 -23.51
C VAL A 576 -7.94 -10.28 -24.64
N ASP A 577 -8.25 -10.95 -25.75
CA ASP A 577 -8.99 -10.35 -26.86
C ASP A 577 -10.43 -10.03 -26.44
N ALA A 578 -11.04 -10.90 -25.64
CA ALA A 578 -12.35 -10.65 -25.05
C ALA A 578 -12.34 -9.43 -24.10
N LEU A 579 -11.25 -9.20 -23.36
CA LEU A 579 -11.07 -8.01 -22.53
C LEU A 579 -10.97 -6.75 -23.39
N ILE A 580 -10.19 -6.78 -24.48
CA ILE A 580 -10.08 -5.65 -25.43
C ILE A 580 -11.44 -5.32 -26.03
N ALA A 581 -12.19 -6.34 -26.47
CA ALA A 581 -13.54 -6.18 -27.01
C ALA A 581 -14.48 -5.54 -25.98
N LEU A 582 -14.41 -5.99 -24.71
CA LEU A 582 -15.19 -5.41 -23.63
C LEU A 582 -14.83 -3.93 -23.37
N ILE A 583 -13.54 -3.57 -23.42
CA ILE A 583 -13.11 -2.17 -23.28
C ILE A 583 -13.65 -1.32 -24.44
N ARG A 584 -13.57 -1.82 -25.68
CA ARG A 584 -14.12 -1.17 -26.88
C ARG A 584 -15.63 -0.95 -26.80
N GLU A 585 -16.38 -1.98 -26.40
CA GLU A 585 -17.85 -1.95 -26.27
C GLU A 585 -18.33 -0.88 -25.28
N ASN A 586 -17.49 -0.52 -24.31
CA ASN A 586 -17.80 0.49 -23.29
C ASN A 586 -17.24 1.88 -23.66
N GLY A 587 -16.61 2.05 -24.83
CA GLY A 587 -16.11 3.36 -25.30
C GLY A 587 -14.78 3.81 -24.67
N ASP A 588 -14.13 2.95 -23.89
CA ASP A 588 -12.91 3.28 -23.15
C ASP A 588 -11.62 2.91 -23.92
N TRP A 589 -11.75 2.34 -25.13
CA TRP A 589 -10.62 1.99 -25.98
C TRP A 589 -10.21 3.17 -26.86
N VAL A 590 -8.92 3.48 -26.87
CA VAL A 590 -8.31 4.44 -27.80
C VAL A 590 -7.31 3.69 -28.66
N GLU A 591 -7.42 3.78 -29.99
CA GLU A 591 -6.48 3.08 -30.86
C GLU A 591 -5.04 3.58 -30.65
N PRO A 592 -4.03 2.69 -30.66
CA PRO A 592 -2.63 3.10 -30.56
C PRO A 592 -2.30 4.12 -31.65
N LYS A 593 -1.66 5.23 -31.28
CA LYS A 593 -1.15 6.20 -32.28
C LYS A 593 -0.23 5.45 -33.24
N GLN A 594 -0.54 5.45 -34.54
CA GLN A 594 0.31 4.85 -35.55
C GLN A 594 1.70 5.49 -35.49
N ARG A 595 2.75 4.67 -35.44
CA ARG A 595 4.14 5.14 -35.51
C ARG A 595 4.42 5.65 -36.93
N GLU A 596 4.20 6.92 -37.22
CA GLU A 596 4.67 7.55 -38.47
C GLU A 596 6.18 7.90 -38.45
N ASP A 597 6.87 7.78 -37.31
CA ASP A 597 8.25 8.29 -37.17
C ASP A 597 9.39 7.27 -37.38
N ARG A 598 9.17 6.16 -38.10
CA ARG A 598 10.28 5.26 -38.50
C ARG A 598 10.82 5.48 -39.92
N GLN A 599 10.21 6.36 -40.72
CA GLN A 599 10.62 6.56 -42.11
C GLN A 599 11.40 7.86 -42.38
N MET A 600 11.57 8.74 -41.38
CA MET A 600 12.40 9.95 -41.49
C MET A 600 13.84 9.80 -40.94
N ALA A 601 14.17 8.69 -40.29
CA ALA A 601 15.54 8.44 -39.79
C ALA A 601 16.45 7.68 -40.80
N GLU A 602 15.91 7.27 -41.95
CA GLU A 602 16.70 6.65 -43.03
C GLU A 602 16.83 7.55 -44.27
N ASN A 603 16.29 8.78 -44.24
CA ASN A 603 16.38 9.74 -45.35
C ASN A 603 16.60 11.20 -44.88
N LYS A 604 17.46 11.41 -43.87
CA LYS A 604 18.11 12.71 -43.63
C LYS A 604 19.55 12.55 -43.17
#